data_AF-A0A8T7KZ40-F1
#
_entry.id   AF-A0A8T7KZ40-F1
#
_cell.length_a   1.000
_cell.length_b   1.000
_cell.length_c   1.000
_cell.angle_alpha   90.00
_cell.angle_beta   90.00
_cell.angle_gamma   90.00
#
_symmetry.space_group_name_H-M   'P 1'
#
loop_
_entity.id
_entity.type
_entity.pdbx_description
1 polymer ?
#
loop_
_entity_poly.entity_id
_entity_poly.type
_entity_poly.pdbx_seq_one_letter_code
_entity_poly.pdbx_strand_id
1 'polypeptide(L)'
;MKSLYALLLYLFPRTYREEYGEELQAVFNLSMDDASAKGGFEAMSVTLRELRGLPYAILHAHLRERRKAKMAGKFASRFDFEPGSGKETFAALTPFLFSMAMVLFGYLARHWIAPIWASIAFVILFWSAVLGLFLLGSAKGLPRWFLPYLGVLLAIASLLFFNFLVNLRLDVWWHRSSGWGDDFNFGNFLWIGLILLVFLLLAISRSVPRFRPFYQRLRDDWPLLSFLLYGTIPMILWLNFDDYVNEEPFFALSILMLTLGGWFYLRKDKPLNRFMSLQIGLGLSMVTAAAGKAALILWSRSQELDFILTDELVFTLETWLWLAAILSLPYLFRLLPRAELPSQTV
;
A
#
# COMPACT_ATOMS: atom_id res chain seq x y z
N MET A 1 26.20 7.60 -51.54
CA MET A 1 25.66 8.43 -50.43
C MET A 1 24.80 7.64 -49.45
N LYS A 2 23.98 6.65 -49.88
CA LYS A 2 23.18 5.80 -48.96
C LYS A 2 24.01 5.13 -47.85
N SER A 3 25.25 4.70 -48.14
CA SER A 3 26.18 4.13 -47.16
C SER A 3 26.66 5.13 -46.10
N LEU A 4 26.75 6.41 -46.45
CA LEU A 4 27.29 7.46 -45.57
C LEU A 4 26.27 7.87 -44.50
N TYR A 5 24.99 7.98 -44.88
CA TYR A 5 23.91 8.25 -43.93
C TYR A 5 23.68 7.07 -42.97
N ALA A 6 23.78 5.83 -43.47
CA ALA A 6 23.73 4.64 -42.61
C ALA A 6 24.85 4.67 -41.54
N LEU A 7 26.05 5.12 -41.90
CA LEU A 7 27.17 5.29 -40.99
C LEU A 7 26.93 6.40 -39.96
N LEU A 8 26.30 7.51 -40.37
CA LEU A 8 25.91 8.60 -39.46
C LEU A 8 24.83 8.18 -38.46
N LEU A 9 23.91 7.30 -38.85
CA LEU A 9 22.91 6.75 -37.93
C LEU A 9 23.57 6.00 -36.76
N TYR A 10 24.74 5.37 -36.94
CA TYR A 10 25.46 4.70 -35.84
C TYR A 10 25.85 5.63 -34.69
N LEU A 11 25.87 6.95 -34.91
CA LEU A 11 26.10 7.94 -33.86
C LEU A 11 24.88 8.15 -32.95
N PHE A 12 23.69 7.72 -33.36
CA PHE A 12 22.49 7.74 -32.51
C PHE A 12 22.49 6.59 -31.51
N PRO A 13 21.81 6.75 -30.36
CA PRO A 13 21.68 5.68 -29.39
C PRO A 13 21.03 4.44 -29.98
N ARG A 14 21.44 3.26 -29.48
CA ARG A 14 21.00 1.97 -30.03
C ARG A 14 19.47 1.82 -30.02
N THR A 15 18.83 2.13 -28.89
CA THR A 15 17.37 2.00 -28.75
C THR A 15 16.64 2.97 -29.67
N TYR A 16 17.18 4.18 -29.86
CA TYR A 16 16.61 5.15 -30.79
C TYR A 16 16.74 4.71 -32.26
N ARG A 17 17.85 4.06 -32.62
CA ARG A 17 18.04 3.48 -33.96
C ARG A 17 17.10 2.31 -34.22
N GLU A 18 16.88 1.45 -33.24
CA GLU A 18 15.96 0.32 -33.35
C GLU A 18 14.50 0.81 -33.52
N GLU A 19 14.12 1.90 -32.84
CA GLU A 19 12.76 2.45 -32.90
C GLU A 19 12.50 3.33 -34.14
N TYR A 20 13.47 4.16 -34.57
CA TYR A 20 13.26 5.17 -35.62
C TYR A 20 14.27 5.14 -36.78
N GLY A 21 15.21 4.19 -36.79
CA GLY A 21 16.30 4.16 -37.78
C GLY A 21 15.80 3.97 -39.21
N GLU A 22 14.85 3.06 -39.40
CA GLU A 22 14.25 2.79 -40.71
C GLU A 22 13.45 3.99 -41.23
N GLU A 23 12.64 4.63 -40.37
CA GLU A 23 11.88 5.84 -40.71
C GLU A 23 12.82 6.98 -41.13
N LEU A 24 13.88 7.24 -40.35
CA LEU A 24 14.84 8.30 -40.66
C LEU A 24 15.59 8.06 -41.96
N GLN A 25 15.90 6.80 -42.28
CA GLN A 25 16.55 6.44 -43.53
C GLN A 25 15.60 6.54 -44.73
N ALA A 26 14.33 6.16 -44.55
CA ALA A 26 13.29 6.30 -45.57
C ALA A 26 13.03 7.77 -45.91
N VAL A 27 12.86 8.63 -44.90
CA VAL A 27 12.66 10.08 -45.09
C VAL A 27 13.86 10.73 -45.79
N PHE A 28 15.08 10.35 -45.40
CA PHE A 28 16.29 10.85 -46.05
C PHE A 28 16.35 10.42 -47.53
N ASN A 29 16.11 9.13 -47.82
CA ASN A 29 16.11 8.63 -49.20
C ASN A 29 15.07 9.35 -50.07
N LEU A 30 13.85 9.55 -49.56
CA LEU A 30 12.80 10.27 -50.26
C LEU A 30 13.23 11.71 -50.59
N SER A 31 13.78 12.43 -49.62
CA SER A 31 14.27 13.80 -49.81
C SER A 31 15.40 13.89 -50.83
N MET A 32 16.24 12.84 -50.89
CA MET A 32 17.37 12.77 -51.78
C MET A 32 16.98 12.43 -53.21
N ASP A 33 16.02 11.52 -53.39
CA ASP A 33 15.48 11.15 -54.69
C ASP A 33 14.78 12.36 -55.33
N ASP A 34 13.96 13.09 -54.57
CA ASP A 34 13.31 14.33 -55.00
C ASP A 34 14.30 15.43 -55.39
N ALA A 35 15.38 15.60 -54.61
CA ALA A 35 16.41 16.59 -54.88
C ALA A 35 17.26 16.20 -56.11
N SER A 36 17.52 14.90 -56.29
CA SER A 36 18.27 14.38 -57.44
C SER A 36 17.53 14.62 -58.76
N ALA A 37 16.19 14.51 -58.76
CA ALA A 37 15.35 14.80 -59.91
C ALA A 37 15.39 16.29 -60.32
N LYS A 38 15.69 17.19 -59.37
CA LYS A 38 15.79 18.64 -59.59
C LYS A 38 17.21 19.11 -59.96
N GLY A 39 18.22 18.27 -59.75
CA GLY A 39 19.60 18.52 -60.15
C GLY A 39 20.62 18.31 -59.03
N GLY A 40 21.90 18.16 -59.41
CA GLY A 40 22.98 17.82 -58.47
C GLY A 40 23.22 18.85 -57.35
N PHE A 41 22.96 20.13 -57.61
CA PHE A 41 23.10 21.19 -56.60
C PHE A 41 22.06 21.08 -55.48
N GLU A 42 20.82 20.72 -55.81
CA GLU A 42 19.77 20.51 -54.80
C GLU A 42 20.08 19.30 -53.94
N ALA A 43 20.55 18.20 -54.55
CA ALA A 43 21.01 17.02 -53.82
C ALA A 43 22.14 17.35 -52.83
N MET A 44 23.09 18.20 -53.23
CA MET A 44 24.17 18.66 -52.35
C MET A 44 23.66 19.57 -51.22
N SER A 45 22.70 20.44 -51.51
CA SER A 45 22.04 21.33 -50.53
C SER A 45 21.32 20.55 -49.44
N VAL A 46 20.54 19.52 -49.81
CA VAL A 46 19.87 18.62 -48.85
C VAL A 46 20.88 17.91 -47.97
N THR A 47 21.96 17.37 -48.58
CA THR A 47 23.01 16.66 -47.84
C THR A 47 23.70 17.56 -46.81
N LEU A 48 24.04 18.80 -47.18
CA LEU A 48 24.64 19.78 -46.28
C LEU A 48 23.71 20.22 -45.16
N ARG A 49 22.41 20.39 -45.46
CA ARG A 49 21.39 20.76 -44.48
C ARG A 49 21.23 19.68 -43.41
N GLU A 50 21.15 18.42 -43.82
CA GLU A 50 21.05 17.27 -42.91
C GLU A 50 22.32 17.14 -42.06
N LEU A 51 23.50 17.19 -42.68
CA LEU A 51 24.79 17.16 -41.96
C LEU A 51 24.90 18.29 -40.92
N ARG A 52 24.35 19.48 -41.19
CA ARG A 52 24.37 20.60 -40.25
C ARG A 52 23.39 20.42 -39.08
N GLY A 53 22.24 19.76 -39.30
CA GLY A 53 21.25 19.48 -38.25
C GLY A 53 21.58 18.27 -37.38
N LEU A 54 22.33 17.32 -37.92
CA LEU A 54 22.66 16.03 -37.32
C LEU A 54 23.27 16.11 -35.91
N PRO A 55 24.26 16.99 -35.62
CA PRO A 55 24.87 17.07 -34.29
C PRO A 55 23.85 17.41 -33.20
N TYR A 56 22.92 18.32 -33.51
CA TYR A 56 21.87 18.74 -32.58
C TYR A 56 20.85 17.61 -32.34
N ALA A 57 20.47 16.89 -33.40
CA ALA A 57 19.58 15.74 -33.30
C ALA A 57 20.18 14.60 -32.46
N ILE A 58 21.46 14.25 -32.68
CA ILE A 58 22.16 13.23 -31.89
C ILE A 58 22.18 13.62 -30.41
N LEU A 59 22.52 14.88 -30.11
CA LEU A 59 22.62 15.36 -28.75
C LEU A 59 21.26 15.34 -28.04
N HIS A 60 20.19 15.73 -28.71
CA HIS A 60 18.83 15.62 -28.17
C HIS A 60 18.39 14.18 -27.96
N ALA A 61 18.70 13.27 -28.89
CA ALA A 61 18.40 11.85 -28.73
C ALA A 61 19.11 11.26 -27.50
N HIS A 62 20.39 11.57 -27.31
CA HIS A 62 21.14 11.15 -26.12
C HIS A 62 20.60 11.78 -24.83
N LEU A 63 20.21 13.05 -24.83
CA LEU A 63 19.61 13.70 -23.67
C LEU A 63 18.22 13.13 -23.34
N ARG A 64 17.43 12.79 -24.36
CA ARG A 64 16.12 12.15 -24.22
C ARG A 64 16.29 10.74 -23.65
N GLU A 65 17.23 9.97 -24.16
CA GLU A 65 17.51 8.63 -23.66
C GLU A 65 18.09 8.64 -22.25
N ARG A 66 19.02 9.56 -21.92
CA ARG A 66 19.48 9.76 -20.54
C ARG A 66 18.34 10.13 -19.59
N ARG A 67 17.36 10.92 -20.05
CA ARG A 67 16.14 11.23 -19.27
C ARG A 67 15.24 10.00 -19.12
N LYS A 68 14.99 9.25 -20.20
CA LYS A 68 14.25 7.97 -20.17
C LYS A 68 14.92 6.97 -19.23
N ALA A 69 16.24 6.80 -19.31
CA ALA A 69 17.02 5.89 -18.46
C ALA A 69 17.01 6.33 -16.99
N LYS A 70 17.12 7.64 -16.69
CA LYS A 70 16.96 8.15 -15.32
C LYS A 70 15.55 7.93 -14.77
N MET A 71 14.51 7.98 -15.62
CA MET A 71 13.12 7.76 -15.21
C MET A 71 12.79 6.27 -15.06
N ALA A 72 13.21 5.42 -16.00
CA ALA A 72 12.94 3.99 -16.00
C ALA A 72 13.82 3.24 -14.98
N GLY A 73 15.13 3.53 -14.96
CA GLY A 73 16.10 2.77 -14.17
C GLY A 73 16.06 3.01 -12.66
N LYS A 74 15.68 4.22 -12.20
CA LYS A 74 15.61 4.50 -10.75
C LYS A 74 14.28 4.15 -10.11
N PHE A 75 13.19 4.09 -10.88
CA PHE A 75 11.89 3.72 -10.33
C PHE A 75 11.67 2.22 -10.43
N ALA A 76 11.78 1.59 -11.61
CA ALA A 76 11.48 0.16 -11.77
C ALA A 76 12.34 -0.76 -10.87
N SER A 77 13.65 -0.53 -10.81
CA SER A 77 14.57 -1.33 -9.96
C SER A 77 14.37 -1.13 -8.45
N ARG A 78 13.70 -0.05 -8.00
CA ARG A 78 13.42 0.15 -6.57
C ARG A 78 12.21 -0.65 -6.08
N PHE A 79 11.47 -1.29 -6.98
CA PHE A 79 10.24 -2.00 -6.67
C PHE A 79 10.28 -3.51 -6.92
N ASP A 80 11.30 -4.00 -7.62
CA ASP A 80 11.62 -5.42 -7.75
C ASP A 80 12.41 -5.86 -6.50
N PHE A 81 11.72 -6.54 -5.58
CA PHE A 81 12.33 -7.05 -4.37
C PHE A 81 12.47 -8.56 -4.48
N GLU A 82 13.70 -9.04 -4.34
CA GLU A 82 13.99 -10.43 -3.97
C GLU A 82 13.23 -10.80 -2.67
N PRO A 83 12.94 -12.09 -2.42
CA PRO A 83 12.32 -12.54 -1.18
C PRO A 83 12.96 -11.87 0.04
N GLY A 84 12.11 -11.19 0.82
CA GLY A 84 12.51 -10.09 1.69
C GLY A 84 13.65 -10.46 2.63
N SER A 85 14.71 -9.65 2.63
CA SER A 85 15.81 -9.77 3.58
C SER A 85 15.25 -9.81 5.02
N GLY A 86 15.88 -10.56 5.92
CA GLY A 86 15.41 -10.66 7.31
C GLY A 86 15.19 -9.28 7.98
N LYS A 87 15.98 -8.27 7.60
CA LYS A 87 15.81 -6.87 8.04
C LYS A 87 14.50 -6.24 7.58
N GLU A 88 14.07 -6.51 6.34
CA GLU A 88 12.79 -6.03 5.83
C GLU A 88 11.62 -6.73 6.51
N THR A 89 11.77 -8.03 6.80
CA THR A 89 10.76 -8.78 7.54
C THR A 89 10.55 -8.19 8.92
N PHE A 90 11.64 -7.94 9.66
CA PHE A 90 11.55 -7.32 10.97
C PHE A 90 10.95 -5.91 10.91
N ALA A 91 11.35 -5.10 9.93
CA ALA A 91 10.78 -3.76 9.72
C ALA A 91 9.28 -3.81 9.40
N ALA A 92 8.83 -4.81 8.63
CA ALA A 92 7.42 -4.98 8.25
C ALA A 92 6.55 -5.42 9.43
N LEU A 93 7.13 -6.23 10.32
CA LEU A 93 6.45 -6.75 11.50
C LEU A 93 6.46 -5.77 12.68
N THR A 94 7.24 -4.70 12.59
CA THR A 94 7.40 -3.72 13.69
C THR A 94 6.08 -3.13 14.18
N PRO A 95 5.07 -2.78 13.35
CA PRO A 95 3.80 -2.28 13.89
C PRO A 95 3.06 -3.30 14.79
N PHE A 96 3.17 -4.59 14.47
CA PHE A 96 2.57 -5.66 15.27
C PHE A 96 3.38 -5.91 16.54
N LEU A 97 4.70 -6.04 16.41
CA LEU A 97 5.60 -6.19 17.57
C LEU A 97 5.51 -5.00 18.51
N PHE A 98 5.24 -3.81 17.97
CA PHE A 98 5.03 -2.62 18.76
C PHE A 98 3.75 -2.69 19.59
N SER A 99 2.62 -3.12 19.02
CA SER A 99 1.41 -3.37 19.80
C SER A 99 1.67 -4.35 20.94
N MET A 100 2.51 -5.36 20.73
CA MET A 100 2.93 -6.27 21.79
C MET A 100 3.80 -5.59 22.87
N ALA A 101 4.70 -4.69 22.46
CA ALA A 101 5.51 -3.89 23.39
C ALA A 101 4.67 -2.93 24.24
N MET A 102 3.63 -2.32 23.66
CA MET A 102 2.68 -1.47 24.38
C MET A 102 1.98 -2.21 25.51
N VAL A 103 1.62 -3.47 25.27
CA VAL A 103 0.94 -4.33 26.23
C VAL A 103 1.86 -4.70 27.37
N LEU A 104 3.08 -5.10 27.03
CA LEU A 104 4.11 -5.38 28.02
C LEU A 104 4.38 -4.13 28.87
N PHE A 105 4.44 -2.96 28.25
CA PHE A 105 4.61 -1.70 28.96
C PHE A 105 3.39 -1.34 29.84
N GLY A 106 2.17 -1.53 29.35
CA GLY A 106 0.95 -1.32 30.13
C GLY A 106 0.87 -2.25 31.33
N TYR A 107 1.15 -3.53 31.13
CA TYR A 107 1.23 -4.53 32.19
C TYR A 107 2.31 -4.17 33.22
N LEU A 108 3.52 -3.82 32.76
CA LEU A 108 4.59 -3.35 33.62
C LEU A 108 4.20 -2.08 34.36
N ALA A 109 3.55 -1.11 33.73
CA ALA A 109 3.12 0.14 34.36
C ALA A 109 2.00 -0.07 35.41
N ARG A 110 1.16 -1.10 35.28
CA ARG A 110 0.21 -1.49 36.33
C ARG A 110 0.93 -2.00 37.60
N HIS A 111 2.07 -2.67 37.43
CA HIS A 111 2.83 -3.29 38.53
C HIS A 111 4.01 -2.45 39.01
N TRP A 112 4.47 -1.50 38.19
CA TRP A 112 5.59 -0.61 38.42
C TRP A 112 5.07 0.81 38.44
N ILE A 113 5.25 1.52 39.55
CA ILE A 113 5.02 2.96 39.66
C ILE A 113 6.09 3.68 38.83
N ALA A 114 5.95 3.62 37.51
CA ALA A 114 6.77 4.40 36.60
C ALA A 114 6.30 5.85 36.70
N PRO A 115 7.21 6.81 36.87
CA PRO A 115 6.82 8.22 36.91
C PRO A 115 6.23 8.64 35.55
N ILE A 116 5.20 9.50 35.56
CA ILE A 116 4.43 9.92 34.38
C ILE A 116 5.33 10.38 33.21
N TRP A 117 6.44 11.05 33.51
CA TRP A 117 7.39 11.51 32.49
C TRP A 117 8.00 10.37 31.67
N ALA A 118 8.18 9.17 32.25
CA ALA A 118 8.72 8.01 31.54
C ALA A 118 7.72 7.51 30.49
N SER A 119 6.44 7.47 30.82
CA SER A 119 5.37 7.13 29.88
C SER A 119 5.26 8.16 28.75
N ILE A 120 5.32 9.46 29.08
CA ILE A 120 5.32 10.54 28.08
C ILE A 120 6.54 10.41 27.14
N ALA A 121 7.74 10.23 27.70
CA ALA A 121 8.96 10.09 26.93
C ALA A 121 8.91 8.87 26.00
N PHE A 122 8.39 7.74 26.50
CA PHE A 122 8.20 6.53 25.72
C PHE A 122 7.24 6.76 24.54
N VAL A 123 6.08 7.36 24.78
CA VAL A 123 5.08 7.69 23.73
C VAL A 123 5.68 8.62 22.68
N ILE A 124 6.38 9.69 23.09
CA ILE A 124 7.03 10.62 22.15
C ILE A 124 8.11 9.92 21.33
N LEU A 125 9.03 9.20 21.97
CA LEU A 125 10.11 8.48 21.30
C LEU A 125 9.55 7.45 20.32
N PHE A 126 8.47 6.77 20.72
CA PHE A 126 7.77 5.81 19.89
C PHE A 126 7.18 6.45 18.64
N TRP A 127 6.32 7.47 18.78
CA TRP A 127 5.69 8.12 17.64
C TRP A 127 6.74 8.78 16.73
N SER A 128 7.82 9.29 17.32
CA SER A 128 8.98 9.80 16.56
C SER A 128 9.68 8.71 15.76
N ALA A 129 9.84 7.49 16.32
CA ALA A 129 10.43 6.36 15.62
C ALA A 129 9.52 5.85 14.48
N VAL A 130 8.22 5.72 14.72
CA VAL A 130 7.24 5.36 13.68
C VAL A 130 7.21 6.39 12.57
N LEU A 131 7.15 7.68 12.92
CA LEU A 131 7.16 8.77 11.96
C LEU A 131 8.50 8.85 11.22
N GLY A 132 9.62 8.60 11.89
CA GLY A 132 10.95 8.54 11.28
C GLY A 132 11.09 7.39 10.28
N LEU A 133 10.65 6.18 10.64
CA LEU A 133 10.59 5.03 9.74
C LEU A 133 9.64 5.29 8.58
N PHE A 134 8.50 5.94 8.84
CA PHE A 134 7.55 6.34 7.82
C PHE A 134 8.17 7.31 6.80
N LEU A 135 8.84 8.37 7.27
CA LEU A 135 9.52 9.35 6.41
C LEU A 135 10.65 8.69 5.61
N LEU A 136 11.42 7.79 6.23
CA LEU A 136 12.50 7.05 5.57
C LEU A 136 11.97 6.11 4.47
N GLY A 137 10.87 5.40 4.74
CA GLY A 137 10.19 4.56 3.76
C GLY A 137 9.63 5.36 2.59
N SER A 138 9.02 6.51 2.88
CA SER A 138 8.48 7.44 1.87
C SER A 138 9.58 8.00 0.96
N ALA A 139 10.75 8.35 1.52
CA ALA A 139 11.89 8.85 0.75
C ALA A 139 12.50 7.78 -0.18
N LYS A 140 12.50 6.51 0.25
CA LYS A 140 13.07 5.39 -0.51
C LYS A 140 12.13 4.76 -1.53
N GLY A 141 10.87 5.19 -1.56
CA GLY A 141 9.87 4.71 -2.52
C GLY A 141 9.00 3.57 -1.97
N LEU A 142 8.50 3.67 -0.75
CA LEU A 142 7.43 2.81 -0.20
C LEU A 142 7.75 1.30 -0.31
N PRO A 143 8.79 0.82 0.39
CA PRO A 143 9.14 -0.60 0.43
C PRO A 143 8.02 -1.45 1.05
N ARG A 144 8.01 -2.77 0.83
CA ARG A 144 6.94 -3.65 1.34
C ARG A 144 6.72 -3.53 2.85
N TRP A 145 7.82 -3.36 3.59
CA TRP A 145 7.77 -3.20 5.04
C TRP A 145 7.04 -1.95 5.52
N PHE A 146 6.93 -0.92 4.68
CA PHE A 146 6.27 0.33 5.03
C PHE A 146 4.73 0.22 5.02
N LEU A 147 4.16 -0.80 4.37
CA LEU A 147 2.72 -0.88 4.15
C LEU A 147 1.88 -1.05 5.41
N PRO A 148 2.26 -1.91 6.38
CA PRO A 148 1.45 -2.05 7.60
C PRO A 148 1.41 -0.74 8.42
N TYR A 149 2.45 0.09 8.36
CA TYR A 149 2.45 1.41 9.00
C TYR A 149 1.40 2.34 8.39
N LEU A 150 1.25 2.30 7.07
CA LEU A 150 0.22 3.08 6.39
C LEU A 150 -1.18 2.56 6.75
N GLY A 151 -1.31 1.25 6.99
CA GLY A 151 -2.50 0.63 7.58
C GLY A 151 -2.83 1.19 8.97
N VAL A 152 -1.86 1.25 9.89
CA VAL A 152 -2.07 1.83 11.23
C VAL A 152 -2.53 3.29 11.12
N LEU A 153 -1.87 4.09 10.28
CA LEU A 153 -2.28 5.48 10.05
C LEU A 153 -3.69 5.58 9.46
N LEU A 154 -4.09 4.65 8.60
CA LEU A 154 -5.42 4.59 8.03
C LEU A 154 -6.48 4.29 9.11
N ALA A 155 -6.17 3.39 10.06
CA ALA A 155 -7.05 3.10 11.18
C ALA A 155 -7.25 4.33 12.08
N ILE A 156 -6.18 5.05 12.40
CA ILE A 156 -6.22 6.30 13.18
C ILE A 156 -7.02 7.37 12.44
N ALA A 157 -6.73 7.57 11.15
CA ALA A 157 -7.47 8.51 10.32
C ALA A 157 -8.96 8.15 10.25
N SER A 158 -9.30 6.85 10.18
CA SER A 158 -10.68 6.38 10.20
C SER A 158 -11.38 6.73 11.50
N LEU A 159 -10.72 6.51 12.64
CA LEU A 159 -11.26 6.84 13.96
C LEU A 159 -11.47 8.35 14.14
N LEU A 160 -10.52 9.18 13.69
CA LEU A 160 -10.65 10.64 13.73
C LEU A 160 -11.77 11.14 12.81
N PHE A 161 -11.85 10.59 11.59
CA PHE A 161 -12.90 10.92 10.65
C PHE A 161 -14.27 10.53 11.19
N PHE A 162 -14.38 9.36 11.81
CA PHE A 162 -15.58 8.90 12.49
C PHE A 162 -15.98 9.85 13.63
N ASN A 163 -15.04 10.19 14.52
CA ASN A 163 -15.31 11.12 15.62
C ASN A 163 -15.80 12.49 15.11
N PHE A 164 -15.22 12.98 14.01
CA PHE A 164 -15.67 14.20 13.34
C PHE A 164 -17.11 14.08 12.81
N LEU A 165 -17.47 12.97 12.17
CA LEU A 165 -18.83 12.72 11.68
C LEU A 165 -19.85 12.64 12.82
N VAL A 166 -19.51 11.99 13.93
CA VAL A 166 -20.35 11.93 15.13
C VAL A 166 -20.58 13.34 15.70
N ASN A 167 -19.51 14.14 15.83
CA ASN A 167 -19.59 15.52 16.34
C ASN A 167 -20.41 16.46 15.44
N LEU A 168 -20.49 16.19 14.13
CA LEU A 168 -21.29 16.95 13.16
C LEU A 168 -22.81 16.79 13.35
N ARG A 169 -23.26 16.11 14.41
CA ARG A 169 -24.68 15.89 14.71
C ARG A 169 -25.46 15.24 13.55
N LEU A 170 -24.82 14.27 12.89
CA LEU A 170 -25.55 13.23 12.16
C LEU A 170 -26.34 12.32 13.13
N ASP A 171 -26.17 12.51 14.45
CA ASP A 171 -26.95 11.93 15.54
C ASP A 171 -28.48 12.15 15.42
N VAL A 172 -28.93 13.23 14.76
CA VAL A 172 -30.36 13.49 14.53
C VAL A 172 -31.00 12.46 13.59
N TRP A 173 -30.22 11.89 12.65
CA TRP A 173 -30.67 10.76 11.83
C TRP A 173 -30.58 9.41 12.58
N TRP A 174 -29.88 9.39 13.72
CA TRP A 174 -29.43 8.20 14.44
C TRP A 174 -30.41 7.70 15.49
N HIS A 175 -30.95 8.61 16.31
CA HIS A 175 -31.85 8.25 17.43
C HIS A 175 -33.25 7.76 17.00
N ARG A 176 -33.49 7.59 15.70
CA ARG A 176 -34.81 7.22 15.16
C ARG A 176 -34.94 5.74 14.80
N SER A 177 -33.89 4.92 14.92
CA SER A 177 -33.95 3.48 14.66
C SER A 177 -34.11 2.63 15.92
N SER A 178 -35.15 2.87 16.72
CA SER A 178 -35.41 2.04 17.91
C SER A 178 -35.55 0.55 17.54
N GLY A 179 -34.56 -0.28 17.90
CA GLY A 179 -34.53 -1.73 17.66
C GLY A 179 -33.10 -2.28 17.54
N TRP A 180 -32.97 -3.53 17.04
CA TRP A 180 -31.69 -4.22 16.76
C TRP A 180 -30.75 -3.45 15.80
N GLY A 181 -31.20 -2.32 15.25
CA GLY A 181 -30.40 -1.44 14.39
C GLY A 181 -29.50 -0.46 15.13
N ASP A 182 -29.75 -0.14 16.41
CA ASP A 182 -29.00 0.91 17.11
C ASP A 182 -27.54 0.49 17.40
N ASP A 183 -27.30 -0.74 17.88
CA ASP A 183 -25.93 -1.26 18.09
C ASP A 183 -25.22 -1.55 16.76
N PHE A 184 -25.99 -1.97 15.75
CA PHE A 184 -25.48 -2.20 14.39
C PHE A 184 -24.97 -0.91 13.75
N ASN A 185 -25.51 0.26 14.10
CA ASN A 185 -25.12 1.50 13.41
C ASN A 185 -23.73 2.01 13.85
N PHE A 186 -23.33 1.93 15.13
CA PHE A 186 -22.13 2.65 15.59
C PHE A 186 -20.82 2.05 15.09
N GLY A 187 -20.65 0.73 15.21
CA GLY A 187 -19.48 0.02 14.69
C GLY A 187 -19.36 0.12 13.16
N ASN A 188 -20.48 0.14 12.45
CA ASN A 188 -20.51 0.15 10.99
C ASN A 188 -19.93 1.41 10.35
N PHE A 189 -20.02 2.57 11.00
CA PHE A 189 -19.45 3.80 10.47
C PHE A 189 -17.92 3.82 10.52
N LEU A 190 -17.30 3.16 11.49
CA LEU A 190 -15.85 2.98 11.52
C LEU A 190 -15.40 2.17 10.29
N TRP A 191 -16.14 1.11 9.94
CA TRP A 191 -15.88 0.28 8.77
C TRP A 191 -16.08 1.02 7.46
N ILE A 192 -17.18 1.78 7.34
CA ILE A 192 -17.46 2.63 6.18
C ILE A 192 -16.38 3.71 6.02
N GLY A 193 -16.01 4.38 7.10
CA GLY A 193 -14.93 5.36 7.12
C GLY A 193 -13.61 4.76 6.63
N LEU A 194 -13.28 3.55 7.09
CA LEU A 194 -12.08 2.85 6.65
C LEU A 194 -12.13 2.55 5.15
N ILE A 195 -13.24 1.99 4.65
CA ILE A 195 -13.44 1.70 3.22
C ILE A 195 -13.32 2.99 2.38
N LEU A 196 -13.97 4.08 2.80
CA LEU A 196 -13.89 5.38 2.13
C LEU A 196 -12.46 5.91 2.08
N LEU A 197 -11.71 5.79 3.16
CA LEU A 197 -10.30 6.20 3.21
C LEU A 197 -9.42 5.34 2.30
N VAL A 198 -9.71 4.03 2.14
CA VAL A 198 -9.03 3.18 1.15
C VAL A 198 -9.31 3.68 -0.26
N PHE A 199 -10.57 3.96 -0.60
CA PHE A 199 -10.92 4.50 -1.91
C PHE A 199 -10.27 5.86 -2.16
N LEU A 200 -10.24 6.73 -1.15
CA LEU A 200 -9.58 8.03 -1.22
C LEU A 200 -8.07 7.87 -1.43
N LEU A 201 -7.42 6.97 -0.69
CA LEU A 201 -6.00 6.65 -0.85
C LEU A 201 -5.71 6.19 -2.28
N LEU A 202 -6.53 5.29 -2.83
CA LEU A 202 -6.38 4.80 -4.20
C LEU A 202 -6.62 5.91 -5.24
N ALA A 203 -7.63 6.76 -5.02
CA ALA A 203 -7.94 7.90 -5.88
C ALA A 203 -6.79 8.93 -5.90
N ILE A 204 -6.27 9.31 -4.73
CA ILE A 204 -5.12 10.22 -4.61
C ILE A 204 -3.89 9.60 -5.27
N SER A 205 -3.63 8.32 -5.01
CA SER A 205 -2.48 7.60 -5.58
C SER A 205 -2.54 7.52 -7.11
N ARG A 206 -3.75 7.42 -7.68
CA ARG A 206 -3.97 7.45 -9.13
C ARG A 206 -3.81 8.85 -9.72
N SER A 207 -4.36 9.87 -9.05
CA SER A 207 -4.43 11.24 -9.56
C SER A 207 -3.07 11.96 -9.53
N VAL A 208 -2.29 11.77 -8.46
CA VAL A 208 -1.02 12.48 -8.26
C VAL A 208 0.12 11.76 -9.00
N PRO A 209 0.80 12.40 -9.97
CA PRO A 209 1.84 11.74 -10.79
C PRO A 209 2.95 11.07 -9.98
N ARG A 210 3.31 11.66 -8.83
CA ARG A 210 4.34 11.13 -7.92
C ARG A 210 3.95 9.80 -7.27
N PHE A 211 2.66 9.53 -7.10
CA PHE A 211 2.14 8.31 -6.47
C PHE A 211 1.61 7.28 -7.49
N ARG A 212 1.57 7.61 -8.79
CA ARG A 212 1.15 6.66 -9.83
C ARG A 212 1.91 5.31 -9.79
N PRO A 213 3.24 5.26 -9.57
CA PRO A 213 3.95 3.99 -9.47
C PRO A 213 3.46 3.14 -8.28
N PHE A 214 3.10 3.77 -7.17
CA PHE A 214 2.53 3.09 -6.02
C PHE A 214 1.14 2.52 -6.33
N TYR A 215 0.28 3.30 -6.99
CA TYR A 215 -1.03 2.82 -7.45
C TYR A 215 -0.91 1.65 -8.43
N GLN A 216 -0.02 1.74 -9.42
CA GLN A 216 0.26 0.65 -10.36
C GLN A 216 0.69 -0.61 -9.62
N ARG A 217 1.59 -0.47 -8.64
CA ARG A 217 2.03 -1.59 -7.81
C ARG A 217 0.91 -2.24 -7.00
N LEU A 218 0.05 -1.45 -6.34
CA LEU A 218 -1.10 -1.98 -5.61
C LEU A 218 -2.08 -2.71 -6.54
N ARG A 219 -2.22 -2.24 -7.79
CA ARG A 219 -3.05 -2.87 -8.81
C ARG A 219 -2.44 -4.18 -9.33
N ASP A 220 -1.14 -4.20 -9.58
CA ASP A 220 -0.44 -5.35 -10.15
C ASP A 220 -0.26 -6.46 -9.11
N ASP A 221 0.02 -6.08 -7.86
CA ASP A 221 0.18 -6.99 -6.72
C ASP A 221 -0.94 -6.75 -5.69
N TRP A 222 -2.18 -7.16 -6.01
CA TRP A 222 -3.35 -6.96 -5.15
C TRP A 222 -3.21 -7.43 -3.68
N PRO A 223 -2.48 -8.51 -3.31
CA PRO A 223 -2.28 -8.87 -1.90
C PRO A 223 -1.50 -7.83 -1.12
N LEU A 224 -0.79 -6.93 -1.81
CA LEU A 224 -0.08 -5.80 -1.22
C LEU A 224 -1.05 -4.81 -0.57
N LEU A 225 -2.20 -4.57 -1.20
CA LEU A 225 -3.27 -3.76 -0.62
C LEU A 225 -3.89 -4.48 0.58
N SER A 226 -4.12 -5.80 0.51
CA SER A 226 -4.57 -6.58 1.67
C SER A 226 -3.56 -6.49 2.82
N PHE A 227 -2.26 -6.52 2.54
CA PHE A 227 -1.22 -6.39 3.57
C PHE A 227 -1.14 -5.00 4.20
N LEU A 228 -1.39 -3.95 3.42
CA LEU A 228 -1.56 -2.59 3.93
C LEU A 228 -2.75 -2.53 4.90
N LEU A 229 -3.92 -3.05 4.49
CA LEU A 229 -5.11 -3.12 5.33
C LEU A 229 -4.91 -4.02 6.55
N TYR A 230 -4.09 -5.06 6.44
CA TYR A 230 -3.73 -5.91 7.56
C TYR A 230 -3.06 -5.15 8.71
N GLY A 231 -2.36 -4.05 8.38
CA GLY A 231 -1.79 -3.15 9.37
C GLY A 231 -2.82 -2.37 10.21
N THR A 232 -4.10 -2.31 9.83
CA THR A 232 -5.14 -1.64 10.63
C THR A 232 -5.57 -2.49 11.83
N ILE A 233 -5.41 -3.83 11.73
CA ILE A 233 -6.00 -4.78 12.66
C ILE A 233 -5.46 -4.66 14.09
N PRO A 234 -4.15 -4.44 14.34
CA PRO A 234 -3.66 -4.26 15.71
C PRO A 234 -4.37 -3.13 16.48
N MET A 235 -4.69 -2.03 15.80
CA MET A 235 -5.43 -0.92 16.39
C MET A 235 -6.87 -1.30 16.72
N ILE A 236 -7.51 -2.06 15.83
CA ILE A 236 -8.89 -2.54 16.02
C ILE A 236 -8.97 -3.57 17.14
N LEU A 237 -7.96 -4.44 17.26
CA LEU A 237 -7.88 -5.35 18.40
C LEU A 237 -7.70 -4.59 19.71
N TRP A 238 -6.96 -3.48 19.70
CA TRP A 238 -6.77 -2.67 20.89
C TRP A 238 -8.09 -2.06 21.35
N LEU A 239 -8.88 -1.51 20.41
CA LEU A 239 -10.25 -1.03 20.66
C LEU A 239 -11.22 -2.15 21.07
N ASN A 240 -10.95 -3.41 20.73
CA ASN A 240 -11.81 -4.52 21.16
C ASN A 240 -11.61 -4.90 22.63
N PHE A 241 -10.46 -4.55 23.22
CA PHE A 241 -10.05 -5.00 24.54
C PHE A 241 -10.00 -3.86 25.58
N ASP A 242 -10.32 -2.63 25.19
CA ASP A 242 -10.17 -1.44 26.04
C ASP A 242 -11.05 -1.45 27.30
N ASP A 243 -12.19 -2.15 27.25
CA ASP A 243 -13.12 -2.29 28.38
C ASP A 243 -12.76 -3.42 29.38
N TYR A 244 -11.73 -4.21 29.10
CA TYR A 244 -11.40 -5.39 29.89
C TYR A 244 -10.22 -5.15 30.83
N VAL A 245 -10.21 -5.86 31.96
CA VAL A 245 -9.10 -5.87 32.93
C VAL A 245 -8.35 -7.20 32.80
N ASN A 246 -7.02 -7.17 32.89
CA ASN A 246 -6.13 -8.33 32.70
C ASN A 246 -6.20 -8.93 31.28
N GLU A 247 -6.55 -8.11 30.31
CA GLU A 247 -6.69 -8.41 28.90
C GLU A 247 -5.35 -8.65 28.17
N GLU A 248 -4.25 -8.21 28.77
CA GLU A 248 -2.93 -8.16 28.18
C GLU A 248 -2.46 -9.50 27.57
N PRO A 249 -2.60 -10.66 28.24
CA PRO A 249 -2.12 -11.93 27.70
C PRO A 249 -2.88 -12.34 26.42
N PHE A 250 -4.19 -12.13 26.38
CA PHE A 250 -5.03 -12.51 25.25
C PHE A 250 -4.80 -11.56 24.07
N PHE A 251 -4.73 -10.26 24.33
CA PHE A 251 -4.40 -9.30 23.28
C PHE A 251 -2.99 -9.54 22.73
N ALA A 252 -1.98 -9.80 23.58
CA ALA A 252 -0.63 -10.14 23.12
C ALA A 252 -0.62 -11.40 22.25
N LEU A 253 -1.37 -12.45 22.65
CA LEU A 253 -1.48 -13.69 21.88
C LEU A 253 -2.19 -13.44 20.53
N SER A 254 -3.24 -12.64 20.49
CA SER A 254 -3.90 -12.21 19.23
C SER A 254 -2.94 -11.49 18.30
N ILE A 255 -2.16 -10.52 18.81
CA ILE A 255 -1.14 -9.80 18.03
C ILE A 255 -0.04 -10.74 17.53
N LEU A 256 0.34 -11.75 18.31
CA LEU A 256 1.29 -12.77 17.88
C LEU A 256 0.75 -13.59 16.71
N MET A 257 -0.54 -13.98 16.75
CA MET A 257 -1.19 -14.67 15.61
C MET A 257 -1.22 -13.79 14.36
N LEU A 258 -1.46 -12.49 14.50
CA LEU A 258 -1.35 -11.56 13.37
C LEU A 258 0.08 -11.46 12.82
N THR A 259 1.05 -11.34 13.72
CA THR A 259 2.48 -11.25 13.37
C THR A 259 2.92 -12.48 12.57
N LEU A 260 2.47 -13.68 12.96
CA LEU A 260 2.72 -14.91 12.22
C LEU A 260 2.08 -14.88 10.82
N GLY A 261 0.83 -14.40 10.69
CA GLY A 261 0.18 -14.20 9.40
C GLY A 261 0.98 -13.27 8.47
N GLY A 262 1.42 -12.12 9.00
CA GLY A 262 2.28 -11.17 8.30
C GLY A 262 3.66 -11.74 7.95
N TRP A 263 4.25 -12.56 8.81
CA TRP A 263 5.51 -13.24 8.51
C TRP A 263 5.33 -14.19 7.33
N PHE A 264 4.32 -15.07 7.38
CA PHE A 264 4.07 -16.03 6.30
C PHE A 264 3.76 -15.33 4.98
N TYR A 265 3.05 -14.20 5.01
CA TYR A 265 2.84 -13.35 3.84
C TYR A 265 4.16 -12.96 3.16
N LEU A 266 5.18 -12.58 3.94
CA LEU A 266 6.46 -12.14 3.39
C LEU A 266 7.31 -13.29 2.84
N ARG A 267 7.02 -14.54 3.23
CA ARG A 267 7.76 -15.74 2.81
C ARG A 267 7.17 -16.46 1.60
N LYS A 268 5.94 -16.14 1.19
CA LYS A 268 5.26 -16.86 0.09
C LYS A 268 5.36 -16.07 -1.22
N ASP A 269 5.71 -16.75 -2.31
CA ASP A 269 5.81 -16.10 -3.62
C ASP A 269 4.44 -15.93 -4.30
N LYS A 270 3.58 -16.96 -4.19
CA LYS A 270 2.28 -16.97 -4.86
C LYS A 270 1.31 -15.98 -4.19
N PRO A 271 0.64 -15.10 -4.95
CA PRO A 271 -0.23 -14.05 -4.40
C PRO A 271 -1.41 -14.60 -3.60
N LEU A 272 -1.99 -15.73 -4.04
CA LEU A 272 -3.08 -16.38 -3.31
C LEU A 272 -2.61 -16.91 -1.95
N ASN A 273 -1.43 -17.52 -1.87
CA ASN A 273 -0.88 -18.02 -0.61
C ASN A 273 -0.57 -16.87 0.36
N ARG A 274 -0.09 -15.74 -0.17
CA ARG A 274 0.10 -14.51 0.59
C ARG A 274 -1.23 -14.04 1.19
N PHE A 275 -2.27 -13.92 0.39
CA PHE A 275 -3.60 -13.54 0.87
C PHE A 275 -4.16 -14.51 1.91
N MET A 276 -4.10 -15.83 1.65
CA MET A 276 -4.59 -16.84 2.60
C MET A 276 -3.85 -16.77 3.94
N SER A 277 -2.54 -16.46 3.95
CA SER A 277 -1.79 -16.30 5.20
C SER A 277 -2.29 -15.13 6.05
N LEU A 278 -2.71 -14.02 5.42
CA LEU A 278 -3.30 -12.88 6.12
C LEU A 278 -4.67 -13.25 6.68
N GLN A 279 -5.53 -13.92 5.90
CA GLN A 279 -6.85 -14.36 6.35
C GLN A 279 -6.76 -15.36 7.51
N ILE A 280 -5.84 -16.32 7.44
CA ILE A 280 -5.61 -17.28 8.53
C ILE A 280 -5.10 -16.56 9.78
N GLY A 281 -4.13 -15.65 9.64
CA GLY A 281 -3.63 -14.87 10.78
C GLY A 281 -4.71 -14.01 11.43
N LEU A 282 -5.57 -13.36 10.63
CA LEU A 282 -6.74 -12.63 11.12
C LEU A 282 -7.70 -13.57 11.86
N GLY A 283 -8.08 -14.70 11.25
CA GLY A 283 -9.01 -15.66 11.87
C GLY A 283 -8.49 -16.19 13.21
N LEU A 284 -7.23 -16.62 13.28
CA LEU A 284 -6.60 -17.10 14.51
C LEU A 284 -6.55 -16.00 15.59
N SER A 285 -6.24 -14.77 15.19
CA SER A 285 -6.22 -13.62 16.10
C SER A 285 -7.61 -13.32 16.68
N MET A 286 -8.66 -13.36 15.86
CA MET A 286 -10.02 -13.08 16.30
C MET A 286 -10.60 -14.20 17.16
N VAL A 287 -10.29 -15.46 16.84
CA VAL A 287 -10.64 -16.61 17.70
C VAL A 287 -9.97 -16.49 19.07
N THR A 288 -8.70 -16.09 19.08
CA THR A 288 -7.95 -15.83 20.33
C THR A 288 -8.57 -14.68 21.11
N ALA A 289 -9.01 -13.62 20.44
CA ALA A 289 -9.64 -12.47 21.07
C ALA A 289 -10.98 -12.85 21.70
N ALA A 290 -11.84 -13.56 20.95
CA ALA A 290 -13.13 -14.06 21.42
C ALA A 290 -12.98 -14.99 22.64
N ALA A 291 -12.03 -15.93 22.57
CA ALA A 291 -11.73 -16.82 23.70
C ALA A 291 -11.22 -16.07 24.93
N GLY A 292 -10.41 -15.03 24.72
CA GLY A 292 -9.91 -14.16 25.78
C GLY A 292 -11.02 -13.39 26.47
N LYS A 293 -11.88 -12.71 25.71
CA LYS A 293 -13.06 -12.02 26.24
C LYS A 293 -13.96 -12.98 27.03
N ALA A 294 -14.28 -14.14 26.46
CA ALA A 294 -15.08 -15.15 27.14
C ALA A 294 -14.47 -15.59 28.49
N ALA A 295 -13.16 -15.83 28.52
CA ALA A 295 -12.46 -16.21 29.75
C ALA A 295 -12.49 -15.10 30.81
N LEU A 296 -12.28 -13.84 30.41
CA LEU A 296 -12.30 -12.68 31.31
C LEU A 296 -13.70 -12.42 31.88
N ILE A 297 -14.74 -12.55 31.05
CA ILE A 297 -16.15 -12.43 31.47
C ILE A 297 -16.48 -13.50 32.50
N LEU A 298 -16.20 -14.78 32.19
CA LEU A 298 -16.44 -15.91 33.11
C LEU A 298 -15.69 -15.77 34.44
N TRP A 299 -14.50 -15.17 34.42
CA TRP A 299 -13.71 -14.92 35.62
C TRP A 299 -14.32 -13.82 36.52
N SER A 300 -15.00 -12.83 35.96
CA SER A 300 -15.52 -11.68 36.73
C SER A 300 -16.73 -12.01 37.63
N ARG A 301 -17.31 -13.21 37.51
CA ARG A 301 -18.36 -13.77 38.41
C ARG A 301 -19.61 -12.89 38.62
N SER A 302 -20.02 -12.06 37.66
CA SER A 302 -21.33 -11.39 37.72
C SER A 302 -22.48 -12.39 37.42
N GLN A 303 -23.72 -12.14 37.86
CA GLN A 303 -24.87 -13.00 37.53
C GLN A 303 -25.47 -12.69 36.13
N GLU A 304 -25.01 -11.64 35.45
CA GLU A 304 -25.48 -11.19 34.13
C GLU A 304 -24.67 -11.78 32.95
N LEU A 305 -23.94 -12.88 33.20
CA LEU A 305 -22.89 -13.44 32.32
C LEU A 305 -23.36 -13.88 30.94
N ASP A 306 -24.53 -14.51 30.83
CA ASP A 306 -24.93 -15.18 29.57
C ASP A 306 -25.27 -14.18 28.46
N PHE A 307 -25.90 -13.05 28.81
CA PHE A 307 -26.24 -12.00 27.86
C PHE A 307 -24.99 -11.26 27.38
N ILE A 308 -24.16 -10.80 28.32
CA ILE A 308 -22.91 -10.07 28.02
C ILE A 308 -21.97 -10.93 27.18
N LEU A 309 -21.83 -12.22 27.51
CA LEU A 309 -20.96 -13.13 26.75
C LEU A 309 -21.44 -13.28 25.30
N THR A 310 -22.75 -13.43 25.10
CA THR A 310 -23.32 -13.59 23.75
C THR A 310 -23.08 -12.35 22.91
N ASP A 311 -23.36 -11.16 23.46
CA ASP A 311 -23.18 -9.90 22.76
C ASP A 311 -21.71 -9.64 22.40
N GLU A 312 -20.79 -9.90 23.32
CA GLU A 312 -19.35 -9.72 23.09
C GLU A 312 -18.77 -10.68 22.05
N LEU A 313 -19.26 -11.92 22.02
CA LEU A 313 -18.90 -12.89 20.99
C LEU A 313 -19.47 -12.50 19.63
N VAL A 314 -20.71 -12.02 19.58
CA VAL A 314 -21.35 -11.51 18.35
C VAL A 314 -20.59 -10.30 17.82
N PHE A 315 -20.26 -9.33 18.68
CA PHE A 315 -19.49 -8.15 18.31
C PHE A 315 -18.10 -8.51 17.76
N THR A 316 -17.41 -9.46 18.40
CA THR A 316 -16.10 -9.94 17.94
C THR A 316 -16.20 -10.67 16.60
N LEU A 317 -17.25 -11.48 16.42
CA LEU A 317 -17.53 -12.18 15.16
C LEU A 317 -17.86 -11.19 14.04
N GLU A 318 -18.69 -10.19 14.31
CA GLU A 318 -19.05 -9.13 13.36
C GLU A 318 -17.80 -8.34 12.94
N THR A 319 -16.98 -7.93 13.91
CA THR A 319 -15.70 -7.26 13.64
C THR A 319 -14.79 -8.12 12.77
N TRP A 320 -14.73 -9.42 13.01
CA TRP A 320 -13.96 -10.34 12.20
C TRP A 320 -14.48 -10.41 10.76
N LEU A 321 -15.79 -10.51 10.57
CA LEU A 321 -16.42 -10.56 9.25
C LEU A 321 -16.15 -9.27 8.46
N TRP A 322 -16.27 -8.10 9.11
CA TRP A 322 -15.95 -6.82 8.48
C TRP A 322 -14.49 -6.73 8.07
N LEU A 323 -13.56 -7.08 8.97
CA LEU A 323 -12.13 -7.11 8.67
C LEU A 323 -11.80 -8.08 7.52
N ALA A 324 -12.39 -9.28 7.53
CA ALA A 324 -12.18 -10.28 6.50
C ALA A 324 -12.72 -9.80 5.14
N ALA A 325 -13.88 -9.14 5.13
CA ALA A 325 -14.48 -8.53 3.95
C ALA A 325 -13.60 -7.40 3.40
N ILE A 326 -13.15 -6.47 4.26
CA ILE A 326 -12.28 -5.35 3.89
C ILE A 326 -10.94 -5.86 3.33
N LEU A 327 -10.31 -6.85 3.97
CA LEU A 327 -9.10 -7.50 3.46
C LEU A 327 -9.29 -8.19 2.11
N SER A 328 -10.52 -8.62 1.80
CA SER A 328 -10.90 -9.30 0.56
C SER A 328 -11.26 -8.35 -0.59
N LEU A 329 -11.50 -7.05 -0.32
CA LEU A 329 -11.76 -6.05 -1.36
C LEU A 329 -10.74 -6.06 -2.51
N PRO A 330 -9.42 -6.14 -2.27
CA PRO A 330 -8.42 -6.16 -3.35
C PRO A 330 -8.56 -7.39 -4.25
N TYR A 331 -8.96 -8.52 -3.69
CA TYR A 331 -9.24 -9.74 -4.45
C TYR A 331 -10.47 -9.56 -5.34
N LEU A 332 -11.53 -8.91 -4.85
CA LEU A 332 -12.72 -8.63 -5.64
C LEU A 332 -12.42 -7.69 -6.82
N PHE A 333 -11.57 -6.67 -6.62
CA PHE A 333 -11.16 -5.79 -7.73
C PHE A 333 -10.38 -6.51 -8.83
N ARG A 334 -9.70 -7.63 -8.51
CA ARG A 334 -9.03 -8.45 -9.51
C ARG A 334 -10.01 -9.16 -10.44
N LEU A 335 -11.22 -9.47 -9.96
CA LEU A 335 -12.24 -10.16 -10.75
C LEU A 335 -12.92 -9.23 -11.77
N LEU A 336 -12.77 -7.90 -11.61
CA LEU A 336 -13.31 -6.96 -12.58
C LEU A 336 -12.53 -7.07 -13.91
N PRO A 337 -13.22 -7.05 -15.07
CA PRO A 337 -12.58 -7.12 -16.38
C PRO A 337 -11.48 -6.06 -16.49
N ARG A 338 -10.27 -6.49 -16.83
CA ARG A 338 -9.23 -5.54 -17.23
C ARG A 338 -9.67 -4.97 -18.56
N ALA A 339 -9.88 -3.65 -18.63
CA ALA A 339 -10.01 -2.98 -19.91
C ALA A 339 -8.77 -3.35 -20.72
N GLU A 340 -8.97 -4.20 -21.73
CA GLU A 340 -7.95 -4.52 -22.71
C GLU A 340 -7.56 -3.19 -23.31
N LEU A 341 -6.34 -2.73 -23.01
CA LEU A 341 -5.78 -1.60 -23.72
C LEU A 341 -5.84 -2.00 -25.19
N PRO A 342 -6.44 -1.17 -26.07
CA PRO A 342 -6.51 -1.48 -27.49
C PRO A 342 -5.11 -1.90 -27.90
N SER A 343 -4.99 -3.16 -28.34
CA SER A 343 -3.74 -3.68 -28.84
C SER A 343 -3.25 -2.64 -29.83
N GLN A 344 -2.09 -2.06 -29.56
CA GLN A 344 -1.41 -1.25 -30.56
C GLN A 344 -1.05 -2.23 -31.66
N THR A 345 -2.01 -2.47 -32.56
CA THR A 345 -1.80 -3.10 -33.86
C THR A 345 -0.91 -2.13 -34.60
N VAL A 346 0.39 -2.42 -34.54
CA VAL A 346 1.43 -1.82 -35.37
C VAL A 346 1.14 -2.10 -36.82
#